data_AF-A0A1R1IAL3-F1
#
_entry.id   AF-A0A1R1IAL3-F1
#
_cell.length_a   1.000
_cell.length_b   1.000
_cell.length_c   1.000
_cell.angle_alpha   90.00
_cell.angle_beta   90.00
_cell.angle_gamma   90.00
#
_symmetry.space_group_name_H-M   'P 1'
#
loop_
_entity.id
_entity.type
_entity.pdbx_description
1 polymer ?
#
loop_
_entity_poly.entity_id
_entity_poly.type
_entity_poly.pdbx_seq_one_letter_code
_entity_poly.pdbx_strand_id
1 'polypeptide(L)'
;MTLVTAPACHFCEDAHERLGVLESRGLLTLTLVAAESSDGQALIGKHRPGMFPLMILDGNYFHDGRLPRGKLARLVQQLEAS
;
A
#
# COMPACT_ATOMS: atom_id res chain seq x y z
N MET A 1 -2.16 -6.59 2.44
CA MET A 1 -1.66 -5.40 1.70
C MET A 1 -0.32 -5.00 2.29
N THR A 2 0.73 -4.95 1.48
CA THR A 2 2.04 -4.42 1.90
C THR A 2 2.16 -2.98 1.41
N LEU A 3 2.53 -2.07 2.31
CA LEU A 3 2.77 -0.67 2.03
C LEU A 3 4.25 -0.37 2.29
N VAL A 4 5.02 -0.20 1.22
CA VAL A 4 6.42 0.19 1.30
C VAL A 4 6.50 1.71 1.38
N THR A 5 7.10 2.23 2.45
CA THR A 5 7.13 3.67 2.76
C THR A 5 8.55 4.23 2.74
N ALA A 6 8.68 5.51 2.42
CA ALA A 6 9.93 6.26 2.51
C ALA A 6 9.82 7.37 3.58
N PRO A 7 10.94 7.82 4.19
CA PRO A 7 10.96 8.96 5.10
C PRO A 7 10.38 10.23 4.49
N ALA A 8 9.73 11.05 5.33
CA ALA A 8 9.16 12.35 4.94
C ALA A 8 8.22 12.31 3.71
N CYS A 9 7.50 11.19 3.53
CA CYS A 9 6.61 10.94 2.41
C CYS A 9 5.14 11.19 2.80
N HIS A 10 4.58 12.34 2.41
CA HIS A 10 3.18 12.67 2.73
C HIS A 10 2.17 11.71 2.07
N PHE A 11 2.46 11.19 0.88
CA PHE A 11 1.60 10.17 0.25
C PHE A 11 1.62 8.84 1.01
N CYS A 12 2.69 8.56 1.75
CA CYS A 12 2.82 7.35 2.56
C CYS A 12 1.92 7.46 3.81
N GLU A 13 1.88 8.65 4.43
CA GLU A 13 0.96 8.98 5.53
C GLU A 13 -0.50 8.84 5.07
N ASP A 14 -0.90 9.50 3.97
CA ASP A 14 -2.27 9.42 3.42
C ASP A 14 -2.67 7.98 3.11
N ALA A 15 -1.79 7.21 2.46
CA ALA A 15 -2.07 5.82 2.14
C ALA A 15 -2.19 4.95 3.40
N HIS A 16 -1.32 5.15 4.39
CA HIS A 16 -1.36 4.41 5.64
C HIS A 16 -2.66 4.70 6.40
N GLU A 17 -3.06 5.97 6.56
CA GLU A 17 -4.33 6.32 7.22
C GLU A 17 -5.52 5.67 6.53
N ARG A 18 -5.58 5.80 5.20
CA ARG A 18 -6.72 5.31 4.42
C ARG A 18 -6.79 3.79 4.39
N LEU A 19 -5.66 3.09 4.28
CA LEU A 19 -5.63 1.62 4.32
C LEU A 19 -5.81 1.09 5.76
N GLY A 20 -5.38 1.85 6.76
CA GLY A 20 -5.58 1.54 8.19
C GLY A 20 -7.06 1.49 8.57
N VAL A 21 -7.91 2.33 7.94
CA VAL A 21 -9.37 2.23 8.10
C VAL A 21 -9.92 0.89 7.59
N LEU A 22 -9.33 0.31 6.54
CA LEU A 22 -9.76 -1.00 6.02
C LEU A 22 -9.30 -2.12 6.96
N GLU A 23 -8.07 -2.01 7.48
CA GLU A 23 -7.53 -2.94 8.48
C GLU A 23 -8.34 -2.93 9.78
N SER A 24 -8.70 -1.76 10.31
CA SER A 24 -9.51 -1.66 11.53
C SER A 24 -10.93 -2.23 11.37
N ARG A 25 -11.41 -2.32 10.12
CA ARG A 25 -12.69 -2.96 9.76
C ARG A 25 -12.54 -4.47 9.51
N GLY A 26 -11.33 -5.01 9.60
CA GLY A 26 -11.03 -6.42 9.33
C GLY A 26 -11.08 -6.80 7.85
N LEU A 27 -11.09 -5.82 6.93
CA LEU A 27 -11.20 -6.08 5.49
C LEU A 27 -9.89 -6.53 4.86
N LEU A 28 -8.75 -6.18 5.45
CA LEU A 28 -7.42 -6.61 5.03
C LEU A 28 -6.44 -6.55 6.20
N THR A 29 -5.29 -7.20 6.07
CA THR A 29 -4.13 -6.95 6.94
C THR A 29 -3.18 -5.98 6.24
N LEU A 30 -2.72 -4.96 6.95
CA LEU A 30 -1.76 -3.98 6.45
C LEU A 30 -0.37 -4.28 7.03
N THR A 31 0.63 -4.36 6.16
CA THR A 31 2.03 -4.57 6.55
C THR A 31 2.86 -3.39 6.08
N LEU A 32 3.44 -2.65 7.02
CA LEU A 32 4.36 -1.55 6.72
C LEU A 32 5.77 -2.10 6.52
N VAL A 33 6.43 -1.66 5.45
CA VAL A 33 7.82 -2.02 5.15
C VAL A 33 8.60 -0.73 4.85
N ALA A 34 9.65 -0.46 5.60
CA ALA A 34 10.53 0.66 5.30
C ALA A 34 11.29 0.40 3.98
N ALA A 35 11.36 1.40 3.11
CA ALA A 35 12.09 1.33 1.85
C ALA A 35 13.57 0.99 2.07
N GLU A 36 14.16 1.45 3.18
CA GLU A 36 15.56 1.23 3.53
C GLU A 36 15.85 -0.19 4.04
N SER A 37 14.82 -0.97 4.36
CA SER A 37 14.99 -2.35 4.84
C SER A 37 15.36 -3.29 3.69
N SER A 38 15.96 -4.44 4.00
CA SER A 38 16.28 -5.48 3.01
C SER A 38 15.05 -5.90 2.21
N ASP A 39 13.92 -6.07 2.88
CA ASP A 39 12.65 -6.46 2.27
C ASP A 39 12.10 -5.34 1.40
N GLY A 40 12.20 -4.09 1.86
CA GLY A 40 11.84 -2.90 1.09
C GLY A 40 12.64 -2.82 -0.20
N GLN A 41 13.96 -2.96 -0.13
CA GLN A 41 14.85 -2.95 -1.30
C GLN A 41 14.54 -4.09 -2.27
N ALA A 42 14.21 -5.29 -1.77
CA ALA A 42 13.79 -6.41 -2.62
C ALA A 42 12.48 -6.11 -3.35
N LEU A 43 11.48 -5.54 -2.66
CA LEU A 43 10.19 -5.16 -3.25
C LEU A 43 10.35 -4.03 -4.28
N ILE A 44 11.18 -3.03 -3.99
CA ILE A 44 11.52 -1.94 -4.91
C ILE A 44 12.23 -2.49 -6.16
N GLY A 45 13.20 -3.38 -5.99
CA GLY A 45 13.92 -4.00 -7.10
C GLY A 45 13.00 -4.82 -8.02
N LYS A 46 12.04 -5.54 -7.42
CA LYS A 46 11.06 -6.36 -8.15
C LYS A 46 10.04 -5.50 -8.91
N HIS A 47 9.42 -4.53 -8.23
CA HIS A 47 8.25 -3.82 -8.74
C HIS A 47 8.57 -2.45 -9.38
N ARG A 48 9.76 -1.89 -9.13
CA ARG A 48 10.28 -0.65 -9.71
C ARG A 48 9.25 0.51 -9.70
N PRO A 49 8.75 0.93 -8.51
CA PRO A 49 7.77 2.01 -8.42
C PRO A 49 8.35 3.33 -8.95
N GLY A 50 7.49 4.17 -9.53
CA GLY A 50 7.85 5.53 -9.95
C GLY A 50 7.86 6.53 -8.79
N MET A 51 7.10 6.25 -7.73
CA MET A 51 7.03 7.08 -6.53
C MET A 51 6.62 6.27 -5.28
N PHE A 52 6.83 6.82 -4.09
CA PHE A 52 6.35 6.22 -2.84
C PHE A 52 4.98 6.77 -2.41
N PRO A 53 4.16 5.97 -1.71
CA PRO A 53 4.42 4.59 -1.29
C PRO A 53 4.20 3.58 -2.41
N LEU A 54 4.84 2.40 -2.33
CA LEU A 54 4.51 1.24 -3.17
C LEU A 54 3.50 0.36 -2.43
N MET A 55 2.36 0.10 -3.05
CA MET A 55 1.29 -0.75 -2.52
C MET A 55 1.24 -2.08 -3.27
N ILE A 56 1.23 -3.18 -2.52
CA ILE A 56 1.24 -4.55 -3.05
C ILE A 56 0.08 -5.33 -2.42
N LEU A 57 -0.79 -5.89 -3.26
CA LEU A 57 -1.88 -6.76 -2.84
C LEU A 57 -1.58 -8.18 -3.28
N ASP A 58 -1.53 -9.10 -2.31
CA ASP A 58 -1.26 -10.53 -2.54
C ASP A 58 -0.02 -10.78 -3.43
N GLY A 59 1.07 -10.07 -3.14
CA GLY A 59 2.34 -10.17 -3.87
C GLY A 59 2.37 -9.50 -5.25
N ASN A 60 1.26 -8.92 -5.69
CA ASN A 60 1.13 -8.23 -6.98
C ASN A 60 1.16 -6.72 -6.79
N TYR A 61 1.75 -6.02 -7.76
CA TYR A 61 1.70 -4.55 -7.79
C TYR A 61 0.25 -4.09 -7.78
N PHE A 62 -0.11 -3.26 -6.79
CA PHE A 62 -1.42 -2.64 -6.74
C PHE A 62 -1.35 -1.22 -7.27
N HIS A 63 -0.52 -0.35 -6.67
CA HIS A 63 -0.40 1.07 -7.03
C HIS A 63 0.89 1.64 -6.44
N ASP A 64 1.39 2.75 -6.98
CA ASP A 64 2.43 3.53 -6.34
C ASP A 64 2.11 5.04 -6.32
N GLY A 65 2.48 5.70 -5.23
CA GLY A 65 2.18 7.11 -4.99
C GLY A 65 0.83 7.40 -4.39
N ARG A 66 0.27 8.57 -4.73
CA ARG A 66 -1.04 9.01 -4.23
C ARG A 66 -2.11 7.99 -4.58
N LEU A 67 -2.72 7.38 -3.56
CA LEU A 67 -3.77 6.38 -3.72
C LEU A 67 -5.06 7.00 -4.32
N PRO A 68 -5.48 6.66 -5.55
CA PRO A 68 -6.68 7.25 -6.13
C PRO A 68 -7.94 6.84 -5.37
N ARG A 69 -8.86 7.79 -5.12
CA ARG A 69 -10.13 7.52 -4.39
C ARG A 69 -10.95 6.41 -5.04
N GLY A 70 -11.11 6.44 -6.36
CA GLY A 70 -11.87 5.41 -7.10
C GLY A 70 -11.24 4.02 -7.02
N LYS A 71 -9.91 3.93 -7.00
CA LYS A 71 -9.19 2.65 -6.89
C LYS A 71 -9.35 2.03 -5.50
N LEU A 72 -9.28 2.86 -4.46
CA LEU A 72 -9.59 2.44 -3.09
C LEU A 72 -11.05 2.00 -2.94
N ALA A 73 -11.99 2.76 -3.50
CA ALA A 73 -13.42 2.41 -3.45
C ALA A 73 -13.69 1.04 -4.12
N ARG A 74 -13.05 0.77 -5.26
CA ARG A 74 -13.15 -0.53 -5.92
C ARG A 74 -12.55 -1.67 -5.09
N LEU A 75 -11.40 -1.43 -4.45
CA LEU A 75 -10.82 -2.41 -3.53
C LEU A 75 -11.77 -2.73 -2.36
N VAL A 76 -12.37 -1.70 -1.74
CA VAL A 76 -13.34 -1.88 -0.64
C VAL A 76 -14.52 -2.75 -1.10
N GLN A 77 -15.11 -2.45 -2.27
CA GLN A 77 -16.22 -3.25 -2.82
C GLN A 77 -15.83 -4.72 -3.03
N GLN A 78 -14.60 -4.99 -3.45
CA GLN A 78 -14.12 -6.37 -3.65
C GLN A 78 -13.94 -7.11 -2.32
N LEU A 79 -13.39 -6.44 -1.30
CA LEU A 79 -13.15 -7.03 0.02
C LEU A 79 -14.47 -7.29 0.78
N GLU A 80 -15.47 -6.41 0.64
CA GLU A 80 -16.78 -6.58 1.27
C GLU A 80 -17.64 -7.68 0.62
N ALA A 81 -17.33 -8.05 -0.62
CA ALA A 81 -18.04 -9.09 -1.37
C ALA A 81 -17.42 -10.49 -1.19
N SER A 82 -16.32 -10.61 -0.44
CA SER A 82 -15.58 -11.86 -0.18
C SER A 82 -15.93 -12.44 1.18
#